data_AF-A0A7L0YKT5-F1
#
_entry.id   AF-A0A7L0YKT5-F1
#
_cell.length_a   1.000
_cell.length_b   1.000
_cell.length_c   1.000
_cell.angle_alpha   90.00
_cell.angle_beta   90.00
_cell.angle_gamma   90.00
#
_symmetry.space_group_name_H-M   'P 1'
#
loop_
_entity.id
_entity.type
_entity.pdbx_description
1 polymer ?
#
loop_
_entity_poly.entity_id
_entity_poly.type
_entity_poly.pdbx_seq_one_letter_code
_entity_poly.pdbx_strand_id
1 'polypeptide(L)'
;MGFVSSKAMNDSLKGQREFMRLQLERQLALKNLMRERQTAMQIAWTREFLKYFGTFFGLAAVVLTIGAIKRKNPAVLLPIPPLSFVFSYHYDMGYGTLLQRIKG
;
A
#
# COMPACT_ATOMS: atom_id res chain seq x y z
N MET A 1 24.31 -53.39 14.61
CA MET A 1 24.65 -52.16 13.85
C MET A 1 23.46 -51.21 13.58
N GLY A 2 22.26 -51.41 14.15
CA GLY A 2 21.12 -50.50 13.92
C GLY A 2 21.10 -49.21 14.76
N PHE A 3 21.73 -49.20 15.95
CA PHE A 3 21.70 -48.07 16.88
C PHE A 3 22.60 -46.89 16.46
N VAL A 4 23.69 -47.17 15.72
CA VAL A 4 24.59 -46.13 15.20
C VAL A 4 23.97 -45.44 13.98
N SER A 5 23.28 -46.21 13.13
CA SER A 5 22.53 -45.68 11.98
C SER A 5 21.36 -44.80 12.41
N SER A 6 20.59 -45.21 13.43
CA SER A 6 19.51 -44.38 13.98
C SER A 6 20.01 -43.10 14.64
N LYS A 7 21.18 -43.12 15.31
CA LYS A 7 21.79 -41.91 15.91
C LYS A 7 22.22 -40.90 14.84
N ALA A 8 22.95 -41.35 13.81
CA ALA A 8 23.39 -40.49 12.71
C ALA A 8 22.21 -39.91 11.91
N MET A 9 21.16 -40.70 11.70
CA MET A 9 19.93 -40.26 11.04
C MET A 9 19.17 -39.24 11.90
N ASN A 10 19.11 -39.43 13.22
CA ASN A 10 18.45 -38.49 14.14
C ASN A 10 19.24 -37.17 14.30
N ASP A 11 20.57 -37.21 14.29
CA ASP A 11 21.41 -36.01 14.31
C ASP A 11 21.34 -35.23 12.98
N SER A 12 21.23 -35.94 11.84
CA SER A 12 20.97 -35.32 10.54
C SER A 12 19.58 -34.68 10.47
N LEU A 13 18.56 -35.34 11.05
CA LEU A 13 17.21 -34.79 11.17
C LEU A 13 17.17 -33.57 12.11
N LYS A 14 17.94 -33.57 13.20
CA LYS A 14 18.10 -32.39 14.06
C LYS A 14 18.76 -31.23 13.31
N GLY A 15 19.86 -31.48 12.60
CA GLY A 15 20.51 -30.45 11.78
C GLY A 15 19.59 -29.91 10.68
N GLN A 16 18.80 -30.78 10.05
CA GLN A 16 17.80 -30.37 9.05
C GLN A 16 16.64 -29.57 9.68
N ARG A 17 16.18 -29.92 10.89
CA ARG A 17 15.17 -29.16 11.64
C ARG A 17 15.68 -27.78 12.07
N GLU A 18 16.91 -27.70 12.57
CA GLU A 18 17.57 -26.44 12.93
C GLU A 18 17.73 -25.54 11.68
N PHE A 19 18.15 -26.10 10.55
CA PHE A 19 18.24 -25.36 9.30
C PHE A 19 16.86 -24.88 8.78
N MET A 20 15.83 -25.73 8.86
CA MET A 20 14.46 -25.34 8.52
C MET A 20 13.93 -24.24 9.46
N ARG A 21 14.23 -24.32 10.76
CA ARG A 21 13.85 -23.30 11.74
C ARG A 21 14.52 -21.95 11.46
N LEU A 22 15.83 -21.95 11.20
CA LEU A 22 16.59 -20.75 10.83
C LEU A 22 16.08 -20.11 9.53
N GLN A 23 15.71 -20.93 8.53
CA GLN A 23 15.07 -20.43 7.32
C GLN A 23 13.70 -19.82 7.59
N LEU A 24 12.89 -20.47 8.44
CA LEU A 24 11.56 -19.99 8.80
C LEU A 24 11.63 -18.63 9.51
N GLU A 25 12.53 -18.49 10.49
CA GLU A 25 12.76 -17.24 11.24
C GLU A 25 13.19 -16.11 10.31
N ARG A 26 14.11 -16.36 9.37
CA ARG A 26 14.52 -15.38 8.35
C ARG A 26 13.36 -14.97 7.44
N GLN A 27 12.57 -15.93 6.95
CA GLN A 27 11.42 -15.64 6.11
C GLN A 27 10.36 -14.81 6.85
N LEU A 28 10.17 -15.07 8.15
CA LEU A 28 9.23 -14.34 8.99
C LEU A 28 9.69 -12.89 9.20
N ALA A 29 10.98 -12.68 9.47
CA ALA A 29 11.58 -11.35 9.56
C ALA A 29 11.47 -10.57 8.24
N LEU A 30 11.75 -11.22 7.10
CA LEU A 30 11.61 -10.61 5.77
C LEU A 30 10.16 -10.24 5.46
N LYS A 31 9.18 -11.08 5.82
CA LYS A 31 7.75 -10.76 5.65
C LYS A 31 7.35 -9.52 6.43
N ASN A 32 7.81 -9.39 7.68
CA ASN A 32 7.51 -8.21 8.50
C ASN A 32 8.11 -6.94 7.89
N LEU A 33 9.38 -6.99 7.46
CA LEU A 33 10.04 -5.87 6.79
C LEU A 33 9.35 -5.49 5.46
N MET A 34 8.95 -6.48 4.66
CA MET A 34 8.23 -6.25 3.41
C MET A 34 6.86 -5.62 3.66
N ARG A 35 6.16 -6.04 4.72
CA ARG A 35 4.88 -5.46 5.12
C ARG A 35 5.04 -3.99 5.51
N GLU A 36 6.01 -3.68 6.36
CA GLU A 36 6.32 -2.30 6.74
C GLU A 36 6.67 -1.45 5.51
N ARG A 37 7.52 -1.96 4.61
CA ARG A 37 7.87 -1.26 3.38
C ARG A 37 6.70 -1.07 2.43
N GLN A 38 5.81 -2.06 2.30
CA GLN A 38 4.59 -1.92 1.50
C GLN A 38 3.67 -0.84 2.06
N THR A 39 3.51 -0.76 3.38
CA THR A 39 2.72 0.31 4.00
C THR A 39 3.34 1.69 3.78
N ALA A 40 4.66 1.82 3.95
CA ALA A 40 5.38 3.07 3.68
C ALA A 40 5.28 3.50 2.21
N MET A 41 5.37 2.54 1.28
CA MET A 41 5.21 2.78 -0.16
C MET A 41 3.79 3.23 -0.51
N GLN A 42 2.76 2.60 0.06
CA GLN A 42 1.37 3.03 -0.15
C GLN A 42 1.18 4.49 0.30
N ILE A 43 1.68 4.86 1.48
CA ILE A 43 1.61 6.24 2.00
C ILE A 43 2.36 7.22 1.07
N ALA A 44 3.58 6.87 0.63
CA ALA A 44 4.37 7.70 -0.26
C ALA A 44 3.66 7.92 -1.61
N TRP A 45 3.12 6.84 -2.18
CA TRP A 45 2.37 6.87 -3.43
C TRP A 45 1.12 7.76 -3.32
N THR A 46 0.36 7.64 -2.23
CA THR A 46 -0.81 8.49 -2.01
C THR A 46 -0.44 9.97 -1.88
N ARG A 47 0.71 10.30 -1.26
CA ARG A 47 1.20 11.70 -1.17
C ARG A 47 1.58 12.25 -2.55
N GLU A 48 2.22 11.46 -3.40
CA GLU A 48 2.53 11.87 -4.77
C GLU A 48 1.26 12.02 -5.61
N PHE A 49 0.31 11.09 -5.48
CA PHE A 49 -0.99 11.16 -6.14
C PHE A 49 -1.70 12.48 -5.81
N LEU A 50 -1.78 12.86 -4.53
CA LEU A 50 -2.44 14.11 -4.11
C LEU A 50 -1.79 15.36 -4.70
N LYS A 51 -0.46 15.39 -4.84
CA LYS A 51 0.25 16.52 -5.45
C LYS A 51 -0.15 16.70 -6.92
N TYR A 52 -0.01 15.65 -7.72
CA TYR A 52 -0.29 15.73 -9.15
C TYR A 52 -1.79 15.81 -9.44
N PHE A 53 -2.58 14.95 -8.81
CA PHE A 53 -4.04 14.92 -8.97
C PHE A 53 -4.70 16.19 -8.43
N GLY A 54 -4.18 16.79 -7.35
CA GLY A 54 -4.65 18.08 -6.86
C GLY A 54 -4.45 19.23 -7.87
N THR A 55 -3.28 19.31 -8.49
CA THR A 55 -3.05 20.30 -9.56
C THR A 55 -3.94 20.07 -10.78
N PHE A 56 -4.11 18.81 -11.19
CA PHE A 56 -5.00 18.44 -12.27
C PHE A 56 -6.46 18.76 -11.95
N PHE A 57 -6.93 18.41 -10.76
CA PHE A 57 -8.30 18.69 -10.30
C PHE A 57 -8.56 20.19 -10.25
N GLY A 58 -7.62 20.98 -9.74
CA GLY A 58 -7.73 22.44 -9.74
C GLY A 58 -7.86 23.02 -11.15
N LEU A 59 -7.00 22.60 -12.08
CA LEU A 59 -7.08 23.02 -13.48
C LEU A 59 -8.38 22.56 -14.16
N ALA A 60 -8.77 21.30 -13.95
CA ALA A 60 -10.01 20.74 -14.49
C ALA A 60 -11.24 21.48 -13.96
N ALA A 61 -11.29 21.79 -12.66
CA ALA A 61 -12.38 22.55 -12.05
C ALA A 61 -12.51 23.95 -12.67
N VAL A 62 -11.39 24.66 -12.89
CA VAL A 62 -11.41 25.98 -13.55
C VAL A 62 -11.90 25.87 -15.00
N VAL A 63 -11.34 24.93 -15.78
CA VAL A 63 -11.72 24.72 -17.19
C VAL A 63 -13.19 24.34 -17.34
N LEU A 64 -13.68 23.41 -16.50
CA LEU A 64 -15.07 22.97 -16.51
C LEU A 64 -16.04 24.06 -16.04
N THR A 65 -15.65 24.89 -15.07
CA THR A 65 -16.45 26.03 -14.62
C THR A 65 -16.61 27.08 -15.72
N ILE A 66 -15.51 27.43 -16.40
CA ILE A 66 -15.55 28.33 -17.57
C ILE A 66 -16.38 27.71 -18.70
N GLY A 67 -16.24 26.41 -18.94
CA GLY A 67 -17.00 25.66 -19.93
C GLY A 67 -18.50 25.64 -19.65
N ALA A 68 -18.90 25.46 -18.40
CA ALA A 68 -20.29 25.47 -17.95
C ALA A 68 -20.94 26.84 -18.15
N ILE A 69 -20.23 27.92 -17.82
CA ILE A 69 -20.70 29.30 -18.03
C ILE A 69 -20.86 29.60 -19.52
N LYS A 70 -19.83 29.29 -20.33
CA LYS A 70 -19.86 29.56 -21.79
C LYS A 70 -20.94 28.76 -22.52
N ARG A 71 -21.16 27.49 -22.15
CA ARG A 71 -22.19 26.64 -22.77
C ARG A 71 -23.57 26.77 -22.13
N LYS A 72 -23.71 27.54 -21.04
CA LYS A 72 -24.92 27.64 -20.21
C LYS A 72 -25.50 26.26 -19.83
N ASN A 73 -24.64 25.25 -19.74
CA ASN A 73 -25.04 23.87 -19.48
C ASN A 73 -24.35 23.36 -18.21
N PRO A 74 -25.09 23.19 -17.11
CA PRO A 74 -24.53 22.71 -15.85
C PRO A 74 -24.07 21.24 -15.92
N ALA A 75 -24.49 20.47 -16.93
CA ALA A 75 -24.03 19.09 -17.13
C ALA A 75 -22.52 18.99 -17.41
N VAL A 76 -21.86 20.09 -17.79
CA VAL A 76 -20.39 20.14 -17.95
C VAL A 76 -19.67 19.98 -16.60
N LEU A 77 -20.34 20.26 -15.47
CA LEU A 77 -19.79 20.08 -14.11
C LEU A 77 -19.98 18.66 -13.56
N LEU A 78 -20.72 17.80 -14.28
CA LEU A 78 -21.03 16.42 -13.87
C LEU A 78 -19.81 15.54 -13.56
N PRO A 79 -18.60 15.72 -14.15
CA PRO A 79 -17.42 14.96 -13.73
C PRO A 79 -16.77 15.50 -12.44
N ILE A 80 -17.14 16.67 -11.92
CA ILE A 80 -16.54 17.22 -10.69
C ILE A 80 -16.88 16.39 -9.44
N PRO A 81 -18.14 15.97 -9.18
CA PRO A 81 -18.48 15.13 -8.04
C PRO A 81 -17.70 13.79 -7.98
N PRO A 82 -17.62 12.96 -9.04
CA PRO A 82 -16.84 11.73 -8.98
C PRO A 82 -15.33 11.99 -8.82
N LEU A 83 -14.78 13.03 -9.47
CA LEU A 83 -13.37 13.42 -9.28
C LEU A 83 -13.09 13.88 -7.84
N SER A 84 -14.02 14.62 -7.22
CA SER A 84 -13.91 15.09 -5.83
C SER A 84 -13.98 13.92 -4.84
N PHE A 85 -14.78 12.90 -5.13
CA PHE A 85 -14.85 11.68 -4.32
C PHE A 85 -13.52 10.93 -4.32
N VAL A 86 -12.90 10.75 -5.49
CA VAL A 86 -11.58 10.12 -5.62
C VAL A 86 -10.51 10.92 -4.90
N PHE A 87 -10.55 12.26 -5.02
CA PHE A 87 -9.62 13.15 -4.30
C PHE A 87 -9.74 12.98 -2.79
N SER A 88 -10.96 13.03 -2.26
CA SER A 88 -11.23 12.93 -0.81
C SER A 88 -10.84 11.57 -0.24
N TYR A 89 -11.06 10.48 -1.00
CA TYR A 89 -10.63 9.14 -0.61
C TYR A 89 -9.10 9.03 -0.48
N HIS A 90 -8.36 9.51 -1.48
CA HIS A 90 -6.89 9.50 -1.43
C HIS A 90 -6.35 10.48 -0.38
N TYR A 91 -7.07 11.56 -0.10
CA TYR A 91 -6.72 12.51 0.95
C TYR A 91 -6.77 11.85 2.34
N ASP A 92 -7.82 11.10 2.64
CA ASP A 92 -7.94 10.35 3.90
C ASP A 92 -6.92 9.20 4.00
N MET A 93 -6.58 8.56 2.89
CA MET A 93 -5.49 7.56 2.86
C MET A 93 -4.09 8.16 3.11
N GLY A 94 -3.80 9.34 2.57
CA GLY A 94 -2.45 9.94 2.59
C GLY A 94 -2.16 10.82 3.81
N TYR A 95 -3.20 11.42 4.42
CA TYR A 95 -3.10 12.34 5.55
C TYR A 95 -4.07 12.04 6.70
N GLY A 96 -5.08 11.19 6.48
CA GLY A 96 -6.13 10.89 7.44
C GLY A 96 -5.89 9.64 8.29
N THR A 97 -6.98 9.10 8.82
CA THR A 97 -7.01 8.11 9.92
C THR A 97 -6.32 6.77 9.64
N LEU A 98 -6.07 6.44 8.36
CA LEU A 98 -5.40 5.20 7.95
C LEU A 98 -3.91 5.18 8.30
N LEU A 99 -3.24 6.34 8.33
CA LEU A 99 -1.87 6.48 8.82
C LEU A 99 -1.75 6.17 10.33
N GLN A 100 -2.78 6.50 11.11
CA GLN A 100 -2.85 6.18 12.53
C GLN A 100 -3.09 4.68 12.78
N ARG A 101 -3.82 4.00 11.90
CA ARG A 101 -4.02 2.53 11.96
C ARG A 101 -2.79 1.71 11.61
N ILE A 102 -1.90 2.22 10.74
CA ILE A 102 -0.65 1.54 10.38
C ILE A 102 0.41 1.65 11.49
N LYS A 103 0.31 2.67 12.35
CA LYS A 103 1.19 2.89 13.51
C LYS A 103 0.74 2.17 14.80
N GLY A 104 -0.43 1.53 14.79
CA GLY A 104 -0.98 0.79 15.93
C GLY A 104 -0.29 -0.55 16.13
#